data_AF-A0A438EA87-F1
#
_entry.id   AF-A0A438EA87-F1
#
_cell.length_a   1.000
_cell.length_b   1.000
_cell.length_c   1.000
_cell.angle_alpha   90.00
_cell.angle_beta   90.00
_cell.angle_gamma   90.00
#
_symmetry.space_group_name_H-M   'P 1'
#
loop_
_entity.id
_entity.type
_entity.pdbx_description
1 polymer ?
#
loop_
_entity_poly.entity_id
_entity_poly.type
_entity_poly.pdbx_seq_one_letter_code
_entity_poly.pdbx_strand_id
1 'polypeptide(L)'
;MVRNKASSKKQQKRGVDFKKIKRKIGRKLPPPNNATSTEIKSKAIILPEQSVASEKAGLAVSKKGLTLKELLQQTSHHNPKVRKDFTVLTARKHKASLS
;
A
#
# COMPACT_ATOMS: atom_id res chain seq x y z
N MET A 1 -27.70 -51.93 25.09
CA MET A 1 -26.78 -51.15 24.23
C MET A 1 -27.59 -50.21 23.33
N VAL A 2 -27.23 -48.93 23.32
CA VAL A 2 -28.00 -47.80 22.78
C VAL A 2 -28.01 -47.81 21.23
N ARG A 3 -29.19 -47.72 20.62
CA ARG A 3 -29.34 -47.59 19.16
C ARG A 3 -29.13 -46.13 18.76
N ASN A 4 -28.03 -45.85 18.04
CA ASN A 4 -27.79 -44.53 17.45
C ASN A 4 -28.78 -44.25 16.31
N LYS A 5 -29.57 -43.19 16.45
CA LYS A 5 -30.46 -42.68 15.40
C LYS A 5 -29.65 -41.82 14.43
N ALA A 6 -29.41 -42.31 13.22
CA ALA A 6 -28.73 -41.56 12.17
C ALA A 6 -29.52 -40.28 11.82
N SER A 7 -28.87 -39.13 11.91
CA SER A 7 -29.41 -37.84 11.47
C SER A 7 -29.60 -37.85 9.95
N SER A 8 -30.84 -37.92 9.49
CA SER A 8 -31.16 -37.84 8.07
C SER A 8 -30.72 -36.50 7.49
N LYS A 9 -29.70 -36.52 6.64
CA LYS A 9 -29.35 -35.38 5.77
C LYS A 9 -30.56 -35.16 4.85
N LYS A 10 -31.37 -34.15 5.16
CA LYS A 10 -32.47 -33.73 4.27
C LYS A 10 -31.88 -33.33 2.92
N GLN A 11 -32.16 -34.15 1.91
CA GLN A 11 -31.85 -33.87 0.52
C GLN A 11 -32.43 -32.50 0.16
N GLN A 12 -31.59 -31.62 -0.38
CA GLN A 12 -32.03 -30.33 -0.89
C GLN A 12 -32.97 -30.62 -2.06
N LYS A 13 -34.25 -30.26 -1.90
CA LYS A 13 -35.23 -30.31 -2.98
C LYS A 13 -34.74 -29.39 -4.09
N ARG A 14 -34.25 -29.98 -5.18
CA ARG A 14 -33.97 -29.29 -6.44
C ARG A 14 -35.32 -28.78 -6.98
N GLY A 15 -35.39 -27.50 -7.36
CA GLY A 15 -36.60 -26.88 -7.92
C GLY A 15 -37.35 -25.88 -7.02
N VAL A 16 -36.68 -25.23 -6.07
CA VAL A 16 -37.29 -24.12 -5.30
C VAL A 16 -36.58 -22.82 -5.66
N ASP A 17 -37.22 -22.03 -6.51
CA ASP A 17 -36.68 -20.75 -7.02
C ASP A 17 -36.63 -19.66 -5.94
N PHE A 18 -37.39 -19.82 -4.86
CA PHE A 18 -37.40 -18.87 -3.73
C PHE A 18 -37.25 -19.59 -2.39
N LYS A 19 -36.06 -19.45 -1.79
CA LYS A 19 -35.76 -19.98 -0.46
C LYS A 19 -36.03 -18.91 0.61
N LYS A 20 -37.20 -18.98 1.27
CA LYS A 20 -37.51 -18.10 2.42
C LYS A 20 -36.60 -18.42 3.61
N ILE A 21 -35.79 -17.44 4.03
CA ILE A 21 -34.86 -17.60 5.17
C ILE A 21 -35.67 -17.69 6.47
N LYS A 22 -35.42 -18.71 7.30
CA LYS A 22 -35.98 -18.80 8.64
C LYS A 22 -35.37 -17.70 9.52
N ARG A 23 -36.21 -16.79 10.03
CA ARG A 23 -35.79 -15.71 10.94
C ARG A 23 -35.17 -16.34 12.19
N LYS A 24 -33.92 -15.99 12.50
CA LYS A 24 -33.26 -16.35 13.75
C LYS A 24 -33.53 -15.24 14.75
N ILE A 25 -34.17 -15.57 15.87
CA ILE A 25 -34.43 -14.63 16.96
C ILE A 25 -33.08 -14.06 17.43
N GLY A 26 -32.99 -12.74 17.60
CA GLY A 26 -31.77 -12.05 18.03
C GLY A 26 -30.77 -11.66 16.93
N ARG A 27 -31.00 -11.96 15.65
CA ARG A 27 -30.16 -11.47 14.52
C ARG A 27 -30.93 -10.47 13.67
N LYS A 28 -30.25 -9.40 13.23
CA LYS A 28 -30.83 -8.41 12.30
C LYS A 28 -31.29 -9.10 11.02
N LEU A 29 -32.41 -8.65 10.48
CA LEU A 29 -32.97 -9.16 9.23
C LEU A 29 -31.94 -8.99 8.11
N PRO A 30 -31.67 -10.02 7.30
CA PRO A 30 -30.82 -9.86 6.14
C PRO A 30 -31.49 -8.86 5.17
N PRO A 31 -30.69 -7.99 4.51
CA PRO A 31 -31.21 -7.06 3.53
C PRO A 31 -31.96 -7.80 2.42
N PRO A 32 -32.98 -7.18 1.82
CA PRO A 32 -33.77 -7.79 0.76
C PRO A 32 -32.87 -8.17 -0.42
N ASN A 33 -33.16 -9.29 -1.09
CA ASN A 33 -32.35 -9.83 -2.21
C ASN A 33 -32.18 -8.86 -3.40
N ASN A 34 -32.98 -7.80 -3.45
CA ASN A 34 -32.97 -6.81 -4.51
C ASN A 34 -32.16 -5.57 -4.13
N ALA A 35 -31.49 -5.59 -2.97
CA ALA A 35 -30.67 -4.47 -2.50
C ALA A 35 -29.31 -4.49 -3.20
N THR A 36 -29.07 -3.50 -4.04
CA THR A 36 -27.75 -3.23 -4.60
C THR A 36 -26.84 -2.69 -3.50
N SER A 37 -25.75 -3.40 -3.20
CA SER A 37 -24.73 -2.91 -2.27
C SER A 37 -23.89 -1.83 -2.94
N THR A 38 -23.96 -0.59 -2.43
CA THR A 38 -23.20 0.57 -2.93
C THR A 38 -21.89 0.80 -2.17
N GLU A 39 -21.38 -0.21 -1.48
CA GLU A 39 -20.12 -0.13 -0.75
C GLU A 39 -18.91 -0.14 -1.69
N ILE A 40 -18.53 1.04 -2.19
CA ILE A 40 -17.34 1.23 -3.02
C ILE A 40 -16.20 1.71 -2.12
N LYS A 41 -15.14 0.89 -2.00
CA LYS A 41 -13.89 1.28 -1.32
C LYS A 41 -12.80 1.47 -2.35
N SER A 42 -12.39 2.71 -2.58
CA SER A 42 -11.24 3.04 -3.42
C SER A 42 -10.06 3.49 -2.55
N LYS A 43 -8.84 3.15 -2.97
CA LYS A 43 -7.59 3.65 -2.39
C LYS A 43 -6.85 4.43 -3.46
N ALA A 44 -6.27 5.56 -3.08
CA ALA A 44 -5.42 6.34 -3.97
C ALA A 44 -4.08 5.65 -4.18
N ILE A 45 -3.55 5.74 -5.41
CA ILE A 45 -2.18 5.33 -5.71
C ILE A 45 -1.28 6.51 -5.34
N ILE A 46 -0.32 6.28 -4.44
CA ILE A 46 0.69 7.28 -4.10
C ILE A 46 1.91 7.01 -4.96
N LEU A 47 2.25 7.95 -5.83
CA LEU A 47 3.45 7.87 -6.64
C LEU A 47 4.63 8.46 -5.86
N PRO A 48 5.79 7.79 -5.84
CA PRO A 48 7.01 8.37 -5.28
C PRO A 48 7.39 9.62 -6.07
N GLU A 49 7.60 10.73 -5.38
CA GLU A 49 8.05 11.95 -6.01
C GLU A 49 9.52 11.85 -6.43
N GLN A 50 9.83 12.33 -7.63
CA GLN A 50 11.19 12.44 -8.12
C GLN A 50 11.76 13.81 -7.74
N SER A 51 13.03 13.84 -7.32
CA SER A 51 13.72 15.05 -6.83
C SER A 51 13.74 16.24 -7.80
N VAL A 52 13.31 16.07 -9.05
CA VAL A 52 13.13 17.13 -10.06
C VAL A 52 11.98 18.06 -9.68
N ALA A 53 10.95 17.56 -8.99
CA ALA A 53 9.76 18.32 -8.61
C ALA A 53 9.92 19.12 -7.32
N SER A 54 10.99 18.90 -6.55
CA SER A 54 11.21 19.62 -5.30
C SER A 54 11.88 20.97 -5.58
N GLU A 55 11.21 22.08 -5.28
CA GLU A 55 11.80 23.41 -5.33
C GLU A 55 12.99 23.49 -4.35
N LYS A 56 14.20 23.60 -4.89
CA LYS A 56 15.45 23.70 -4.11
C LYS A 56 15.80 25.17 -3.79
N ALA A 57 14.78 26.02 -3.63
CA ALA A 57 14.98 27.44 -3.32
C ALA A 57 15.55 27.57 -1.90
N GLY A 58 16.78 28.09 -1.78
CA GLY A 58 17.43 28.38 -0.50
C GLY A 58 18.36 27.30 0.07
N LEU A 59 18.52 26.15 -0.59
CA LEU A 59 19.51 25.12 -0.18
C LEU A 59 20.75 25.18 -1.06
N ALA A 60 21.95 25.00 -0.49
CA ALA A 60 23.16 24.90 -1.28
C ALA A 60 23.09 23.66 -2.18
N VAL A 61 22.91 23.86 -3.49
CA VAL A 61 22.78 22.79 -4.49
C VAL A 61 24.14 22.43 -5.10
N SER A 62 24.34 21.20 -5.57
CA SER A 62 25.54 20.81 -6.35
C SER A 62 25.41 21.23 -7.82
N LYS A 63 26.48 21.14 -8.61
CA LYS A 63 26.45 21.39 -10.07
C LYS A 63 25.38 20.57 -10.82
N LYS A 64 24.86 19.50 -10.21
CA LYS A 64 23.85 18.59 -10.75
C LYS A 64 22.46 18.74 -10.11
N GLY A 65 22.19 19.80 -9.36
CA GLY A 65 20.84 19.99 -8.81
C GLY A 65 20.55 19.26 -7.48
N LEU A 66 21.53 18.54 -6.92
CA LEU A 66 21.31 17.67 -5.75
C LEU A 66 21.56 18.37 -4.40
N THR A 67 20.73 18.05 -3.40
CA THR A 67 20.82 18.53 -2.00
C THR A 67 21.69 17.65 -1.12
N LEU A 68 22.24 18.19 -0.01
CA LEU A 68 23.12 17.45 0.91
C LEU A 68 22.55 16.12 1.43
N LYS A 69 21.22 16.01 1.58
CA LYS A 69 20.55 14.77 1.98
C LYS A 69 20.61 13.70 0.88
N GLU A 70 20.31 14.10 -0.34
CA GLU A 70 20.41 13.22 -1.53
C GLU A 70 21.87 12.82 -1.78
N LEU A 71 22.81 13.74 -1.52
CA LEU A 71 24.25 13.49 -1.58
C LEU A 71 24.63 12.34 -0.62
N LEU A 72 24.26 12.46 0.65
CA LEU A 72 24.59 11.45 1.66
C LEU A 72 24.02 10.06 1.29
N GLN A 73 22.80 10.00 0.78
CA GLN A 73 22.15 8.75 0.37
C GLN A 73 22.87 8.02 -0.77
N GLN A 74 23.62 8.74 -1.63
CA GLN A 74 24.39 8.14 -2.73
C GLN A 74 25.70 7.50 -2.26
N THR A 75 26.21 7.86 -1.07
CA THR A 75 27.44 7.27 -0.51
C THR A 75 27.26 5.80 -0.13
N SER A 76 26.04 5.37 0.22
CA SER A 76 25.70 3.98 0.53
C SER A 76 25.29 3.16 -0.70
N HIS A 77 25.47 3.69 -1.91
CA HIS A 77 25.07 2.99 -3.13
C HIS A 77 26.01 1.80 -3.44
N HIS A 78 25.44 0.71 -3.95
CA HIS A 78 26.19 -0.52 -4.25
C HIS A 78 27.26 -0.30 -5.34
N ASN A 79 26.97 0.54 -6.35
CA ASN A 79 27.89 0.84 -7.44
C ASN A 79 29.10 1.68 -6.94
N PRO A 80 30.34 1.16 -7.05
CA PRO A 80 31.54 1.84 -6.55
C PRO A 80 31.89 3.13 -7.30
N LYS A 81 31.53 3.25 -8.59
CA LYS A 81 31.76 4.48 -9.38
C LYS A 81 30.93 5.63 -8.82
N VAL A 82 29.64 5.35 -8.59
CA VAL A 82 28.69 6.30 -8.00
C VAL A 82 29.16 6.75 -6.62
N ARG A 83 29.69 5.87 -5.77
CA ARG A 83 30.26 6.26 -4.47
C ARG A 83 31.44 7.22 -4.61
N LYS A 84 32.43 6.88 -5.44
CA LYS A 84 33.67 7.65 -5.59
C LYS A 84 33.43 9.05 -6.15
N ASP A 85 32.68 9.13 -7.24
CA ASP A 85 32.32 10.42 -7.87
C ASP A 85 31.63 11.34 -6.86
N PHE A 86 30.85 10.73 -5.99
CA PHE A 86 30.01 11.43 -5.03
C PHE A 86 30.76 11.86 -3.75
N THR A 87 31.63 11.01 -3.20
CA THR A 87 32.55 11.36 -2.10
C THR A 87 33.50 12.49 -2.49
N VAL A 88 34.00 12.49 -3.73
CA VAL A 88 34.89 13.57 -4.20
C VAL A 88 34.15 14.90 -4.33
N LEU A 89 32.89 14.88 -4.79
CA LEU A 89 32.07 16.10 -4.90
C LEU A 89 31.70 16.67 -3.52
N THR A 90 31.41 15.84 -2.53
CA THR A 90 31.11 16.28 -1.15
C THR A 90 32.34 16.90 -0.47
N ALA A 91 33.50 16.25 -0.58
CA ALA A 91 34.74 16.79 -0.02
C ALA A 91 35.11 18.16 -0.62
N ARG A 92 34.91 18.34 -1.94
CA ARG A 92 35.13 19.63 -2.61
C ARG A 92 34.19 20.72 -2.10
N LYS A 93 32.93 20.38 -1.82
CA LYS A 93 31.93 21.35 -1.34
C LYS A 93 32.18 21.76 0.11
N HIS A 94 32.54 20.81 0.98
CA HIS A 94 32.91 21.10 2.37
C HIS A 94 34.17 22.00 2.44
N LYS A 95 35.15 21.78 1.55
CA LYS A 95 36.33 22.64 1.44
C LYS A 95 35.99 24.06 0.97
N ALA A 96 35.04 24.22 0.04
CA ALA A 96 34.61 25.52 -0.46
C ALA A 96 33.70 26.29 0.52
N SER A 97 33.04 25.62 1.48
CA SER A 97 32.29 26.30 2.54
C SER A 97 33.15 26.71 3.74
N LEU A 98 34.40 26.25 3.79
CA LEU A 98 35.38 26.55 4.84
C LEU A 98 36.39 27.63 4.42
N SER A 99 36.30 28.13 3.19
CA SER A 99 37.05 29.27 2.66
C SER A 99 36.12 30.47 2.48
#